data_AF-A0A7Z9AWJ6-F1
#
_entry.id   AF-A0A7Z9AWJ6-F1
#
_cell.length_a   1.000
_cell.length_b   1.000
_cell.length_c   1.000
_cell.angle_alpha   90.00
_cell.angle_beta   90.00
_cell.angle_gamma   90.00
#
_symmetry.space_group_name_H-M   'P 1'
#
loop_
_entity.id
_entity.type
_entity.pdbx_description
1 polymer ?
#
loop_
_entity_poly.entity_id
_entity_poly.type
_entity_poly.pdbx_seq_one_letter_code
_entity_poly.pdbx_strand_id
1 'polypeptide(L)' 'MNIIQQYECGYITYEELLEDIWGYGQQLINEVGVDCFSFYVAAASGYHTYSYYINSYVFNYSEKRI' A
#
# COMPACT_ATOMS: atom_id res chain seq x y z
N MET A 1 -7.11 1.08 -11.80
CA MET A 1 -5.82 0.64 -11.26
C MET A 1 -5.18 1.84 -10.60
N ASN A 2 -5.04 1.83 -9.29
CA ASN A 2 -4.37 2.93 -8.59
C ASN A 2 -2.86 2.82 -8.71
N ILE A 3 -2.13 3.84 -8.26
CA ILE A 3 -0.69 3.92 -8.46
C ILE A 3 0.08 2.79 -7.74
N ILE A 4 -0.38 2.36 -6.55
CA ILE A 4 0.20 1.22 -5.83
C ILE A 4 -0.01 -0.07 -6.62
N GLN A 5 -1.21 -0.30 -7.13
CA GLN A 5 -1.51 -1.47 -7.98
C GLN A 5 -0.70 -1.46 -9.28
N GLN A 6 -0.48 -0.28 -9.88
CA GLN A 6 0.37 -0.14 -11.05
C GLN A 6 1.82 -0.54 -10.73
N TYR A 7 2.33 -0.10 -9.59
CA TYR A 7 3.66 -0.47 -9.10
C TYR A 7 3.77 -1.97 -8.79
N GLU A 8 2.82 -2.56 -8.05
CA GLU A 8 2.86 -3.99 -7.70
C GLU A 8 2.75 -4.90 -8.94
N CYS A 9 2.09 -4.43 -10.00
CA CYS A 9 2.02 -5.13 -11.29
C CYS A 9 3.22 -4.84 -12.21
N GLY A 10 4.17 -3.98 -11.79
CA GLY A 10 5.37 -3.63 -12.55
C GLY A 10 5.15 -2.67 -13.72
N TYR A 11 4.04 -1.93 -13.73
CA TYR A 11 3.76 -0.92 -14.76
C TYR A 11 4.54 0.38 -14.56
N ILE A 12 4.89 0.70 -13.31
CA ILE A 12 5.69 1.87 -12.94
C ILE A 12 6.83 1.44 -12.01
N THR A 13 7.90 2.23 -11.97
CA THR A 13 9.02 1.99 -11.06
C THR A 13 8.70 2.42 -9.63
N TYR A 14 9.58 2.04 -8.70
CA TYR A 14 9.47 2.49 -7.32
C TYR A 14 9.65 4.00 -7.22
N GLU A 15 10.60 4.57 -7.97
CA GLU A 15 10.84 6.01 -8.02
C GLU A 15 9.60 6.79 -8.50
N GLU A 16 8.94 6.30 -9.55
CA GLU A 16 7.68 6.89 -10.05
C GLU A 16 6.58 6.85 -8.98
N LEU A 17 6.45 5.72 -8.25
CA LEU A 17 5.51 5.63 -7.12
C LEU A 17 5.84 6.66 -6.02
N LEU A 18 7.12 6.87 -5.70
CA LEU A 18 7.55 7.77 -4.62
C LEU A 18 7.24 9.24 -4.92
N GLU A 19 7.41 9.67 -6.17
CA GLU A 19 7.12 11.05 -6.58
C GLU A 19 5.62 11.35 -6.48
N ASP A 20 4.80 10.38 -6.87
CA ASP A 20 3.37 10.61 -7.10
C ASP A 20 2.49 10.29 -5.89
N ILE A 21 2.88 9.36 -5.00
CA ILE A 21 2.01 8.88 -3.90
C ILE A 21 1.51 9.99 -2.96
N TRP A 22 2.29 11.06 -2.80
CA TRP A 22 1.95 12.23 -2.00
C TRP A 22 0.70 12.97 -2.49
N GLY A 23 0.37 12.85 -3.79
CA GLY A 23 -0.76 13.53 -4.42
C GLY A 23 -2.12 12.84 -4.22
N TYR A 24 -2.17 11.56 -3.84
CA TYR A 24 -3.40 10.77 -3.88
C TYR A 24 -4.14 10.58 -2.55
N GLY A 25 -3.51 10.96 -1.43
CA GLY A 25 -4.08 11.04 -0.07
C GLY A 25 -5.35 10.22 0.21
N GLN A 26 -6.48 10.91 0.44
CA GLN A 26 -7.75 10.28 0.85
C GLN A 26 -8.33 9.32 -0.20
N GLN A 27 -8.18 9.62 -1.50
CA GLN A 27 -8.71 8.76 -2.56
C GLN A 27 -7.99 7.40 -2.55
N LEU A 28 -6.66 7.41 -2.48
CA LEU A 28 -5.87 6.18 -2.47
C LEU A 28 -6.12 5.37 -1.20
N ILE A 29 -6.22 6.03 -0.04
CA ILE A 29 -6.60 5.37 1.23
C ILE A 29 -7.93 4.63 1.09
N ASN A 30 -8.94 5.24 0.45
CA ASN A 30 -10.24 4.60 0.26
C ASN A 30 -10.17 3.37 -0.66
N GLU A 31 -9.22 3.33 -1.59
CA GLU A 31 -9.08 2.26 -2.58
C GLU A 31 -8.22 1.08 -2.08
N VAL A 32 -7.14 1.35 -1.33
CA VAL A 32 -6.19 0.30 -0.87
C VAL A 32 -6.25 0.02 0.63
N GLY A 33 -6.94 0.86 1.41
CA GLY A 33 -6.93 0.82 2.86
C GLY A 33 -5.75 1.56 3.49
N VAL A 34 -5.93 2.00 4.73
CA VAL A 34 -4.95 2.82 5.45
C VAL A 34 -3.61 2.12 5.66
N ASP A 35 -3.61 0.82 5.96
CA ASP A 35 -2.37 0.08 6.25
C ASP A 35 -1.45 -0.01 5.02
N CYS A 36 -2.03 -0.33 3.85
CA CYS A 36 -1.31 -0.39 2.58
C CYS A 36 -0.79 1.00 2.19
N PHE A 37 -1.64 2.03 2.29
CA PHE A 37 -1.22 3.40 2.03
C PHE A 37 -0.08 3.84 2.94
N SER A 38 -0.20 3.62 4.25
CA SER A 38 0.81 3.98 5.24
C SER A 38 2.15 3.28 5.02
N PHE A 39 2.14 2.02 4.57
CA PHE A 39 3.36 1.31 4.18
C PHE A 39 4.10 2.05 3.06
N TYR A 40 3.44 2.36 1.95
CA TYR A 40 4.12 3.00 0.82
C TYR A 40 4.54 4.45 1.11
N VAL A 41 3.79 5.18 1.93
CA VAL A 41 4.21 6.50 2.42
C VAL A 41 5.44 6.40 3.33
N ALA A 42 5.50 5.37 4.19
CA ALA A 42 6.65 5.13 5.04
C ALA A 42 7.89 4.77 4.21
N ALA A 43 7.71 3.95 3.16
CA ALA A 43 8.74 3.63 2.17
C ALA A 43 9.25 4.91 1.46
N ALA A 44 8.34 5.78 1.01
CA ALA A 44 8.64 7.06 0.36
C ALA A 44 9.43 8.03 1.25
N SER A 45 9.18 7.95 2.55
CA SER A 45 9.89 8.75 3.55
C SER A 45 11.22 8.13 4.01
N GLY A 46 11.59 6.97 3.46
CA GLY A 46 12.83 6.27 3.82
C GLY A 46 12.79 5.54 5.17
N TYR A 47 11.61 5.29 5.76
CA TYR A 47 11.50 4.56 7.04
C TYR A 47 11.75 3.07 6.91
N HIS A 48 11.62 2.49 5.72
CA HIS A 48 11.99 1.11 5.43
C HIS A 48 12.33 0.90 3.95
N THR A 49 12.96 -0.23 3.64
CA THR A 49 13.39 -0.62 2.28
C THR A 49 12.55 -1.75 1.68
N TYR A 50 11.51 -2.21 2.39
CA TYR A 50 10.57 -3.19 1.83
C TYR A 50 9.86 -2.60 0.62
N SER A 51 9.88 -3.35 -0.49
CA SER A 51 9.33 -2.90 -1.77
C SER A 51 7.84 -3.18 -1.90
N TYR A 52 7.28 -4.16 -1.18
CA TYR A 52 5.90 -4.60 -1.37
C TYR A 52 5.16 -4.75 -0.04
N TYR A 53 3.84 -4.56 -0.07
CA TYR A 53 2.98 -4.75 1.09
C TYR A 53 2.37 -6.16 1.08
N ILE A 54 2.88 -7.06 1.95
CA ILE A 54 2.18 -8.35 2.17
C ILE A 54 1.12 -8.15 3.23
N ASN A 55 -0.12 -8.31 2.81
CA ASN A 55 -1.23 -8.42 3.72
C ASN A 55 -1.29 -9.83 4.32
N SER A 56 -0.67 -10.05 5.47
CA SER A 56 -0.77 -11.31 6.21
C SER A 56 -2.10 -11.42 6.98
N TYR A 57 -3.25 -11.31 6.29
CA TYR A 57 -4.54 -11.74 6.85
C TYR A 57 -4.75 -13.26 6.70
N VAL A 58 -3.83 -14.06 7.24
CA VAL A 58 -4.11 -15.46 7.54
C VAL A 58 -4.18 -15.58 9.06
N PHE A 59 -5.40 -15.82 9.58
CA PHE A 59 -5.85 -15.89 10.98
C PHE A 59 -6.44 -14.61 11.60
N ASN A 60 -7.68 -14.28 11.24
CA ASN A 60 -8.74 -13.99 12.22
C ASN A 60 -10.15 -14.12 11.61
N TYR A 61 -10.38 -15.18 10.82
CA TYR A 61 -11.72 -15.65 10.44
C TYR A 61 -12.09 -16.97 11.15
N SER A 62 -11.60 -17.12 12.38
CA SER A 62 -12.20 -17.98 13.41
C SER A 62 -11.98 -17.22 14.72
N GLU A 63 -12.95 -16.48 15.23
CA GLU A 63 -14.02 -17.10 16.01
C GLU A 63 -15.36 -16.40 15.85
N LYS A 64 -16.37 -17.26 15.90
CA LYS A 64 -17.77 -17.03 15.62
C LYS A 64 -18.42 -16.16 16.69
N ARG A 65 -19.46 -15.46 16.24
CA ARG A 65 -20.77 -15.31 16.90
C ARG A 65 -20.83 -15.93 18.31
N ILE A 66 -20.97 -15.10 19.33
CA ILE A 66 -22.00 -15.22 20.39
C ILE A 66 -22.43 -13.81 20.76
#